data_AF-A0A938MTE0-F1
#
_entry.id   AF-A0A938MTE0-F1
#
_cell.length_a   1.000
_cell.length_b   1.000
_cell.length_c   1.000
_cell.angle_alpha   90.00
_cell.angle_beta   90.00
_cell.angle_gamma   90.00
#
_symmetry.space_group_name_H-M   'P 1'
#
loop_
_entity.id
_entity.type
_entity.pdbx_description
1 polymer ?
#
loop_
_entity_poly.entity_id
_entity_poly.type
_entity_poly.pdbx_seq_one_letter_code
_entity_poly.pdbx_strand_id
1 'polypeptide(L)'
;MNADIRHRFPLRGPRVAACRVVTWLTLLGLCVGVGLLAAPPRVFAAERGAGERSALDLFPIPLFSGRIAVLPDPAHTDLKRSRMGQTLQALDLERHVVYLTPDQLVDPEMFHPRRFPVALHLCGEMYWQTVREPEDGDAALRRYLAEGGRLLVLPYGPLPFCYNERHGAVTSAGKFGMRMGAGAFGDPPADRQFALRHHADGPLLSALPDPVPFPARGEADQRWRPINGSVDPSDRYRPWLSLYDDTGRSYGEGAAAIEFRAGGRLVYVWASLLVRDDQCAAVLQAVLQYALAELTPPPTRLTCVRTPAPPMLDGWLDDRTWRAAPPTSPFVAVGEPLRA
;
A
#
# COMPACT_ATOMS: atom_id res chain seq x y z
N MET A 1 4.74 7.90 -49.04
CA MET A 1 5.52 9.07 -49.47
C MET A 1 6.29 9.54 -48.24
N ASN A 2 7.58 9.22 -48.19
CA ASN A 2 8.46 9.45 -47.04
C ASN A 2 8.94 10.90 -47.03
N ALA A 3 8.89 11.56 -45.87
CA ALA A 3 9.63 12.78 -45.60
C ALA A 3 10.49 12.57 -44.34
N ASP A 4 11.78 12.34 -44.60
CA ASP A 4 12.89 12.27 -43.65
C ASP A 4 13.28 13.71 -43.30
N ILE A 5 13.29 14.09 -42.01
CA ILE A 5 13.91 15.33 -41.55
C ILE A 5 14.92 14.96 -40.45
N ARG A 6 16.18 14.91 -40.88
CA ARG A 6 17.35 14.83 -39.99
C ARG A 6 17.81 16.24 -39.65
N HIS A 7 17.96 16.52 -38.36
CA HIS A 7 18.91 17.54 -37.90
C HIS A 7 19.82 16.95 -36.82
N ARG A 8 21.12 16.89 -37.13
CA ARG A 8 22.26 16.75 -36.19
C ARG A 8 22.67 18.16 -35.76
N PHE A 9 22.93 18.44 -34.47
CA PHE A 9 24.24 18.50 -33.79
C PHE A 9 24.05 19.31 -32.48
N PRO A 10 25.00 19.42 -31.53
CA PRO A 10 26.01 18.48 -31.03
C PRO A 10 25.88 18.22 -29.50
N LEU A 11 26.63 17.23 -29.00
CA LEU A 11 26.78 16.89 -27.59
C LEU A 11 27.50 18.02 -26.79
N ARG A 12 26.94 18.39 -25.63
CA ARG A 12 27.69 18.95 -24.48
C ARG A 12 27.14 18.35 -23.18
N GLY A 13 28.07 17.95 -22.30
CA GLY A 13 27.85 17.25 -21.04
C GLY A 13 27.22 18.08 -19.91
N PRO A 14 27.18 17.53 -18.67
CA PRO A 14 26.07 17.69 -17.75
C PRO A 14 26.15 18.98 -16.96
N ARG A 15 25.00 19.64 -16.78
CA ARG A 15 24.81 20.65 -15.74
C ARG A 15 23.69 20.19 -14.82
N VAL A 16 24.07 19.95 -13.57
CA VAL A 16 23.16 19.81 -12.43
C VAL A 16 22.37 21.13 -12.33
N ALA A 17 21.05 21.06 -12.47
CA ALA A 17 20.17 22.21 -12.25
C ALA A 17 19.31 21.93 -11.00
N ALA A 18 19.68 22.61 -9.92
CA ALA A 18 18.83 22.77 -8.76
C ALA A 18 17.56 23.53 -9.16
N CYS A 19 16.40 22.98 -8.87
CA CYS A 19 15.12 23.64 -9.11
C CYS A 19 14.91 24.71 -8.03
N ARG A 20 15.14 25.99 -8.38
CA ARG A 20 14.72 27.15 -7.59
C ARG A 20 13.33 27.56 -8.05
N VAL A 21 12.36 27.47 -7.15
CA VAL A 21 11.03 28.09 -7.32
C VAL A 21 11.23 29.60 -7.23
N VAL A 22 10.95 30.31 -8.33
CA VAL A 22 10.91 31.78 -8.36
C VAL A 22 9.46 32.21 -8.51
N THR A 23 8.91 32.76 -7.44
CA THR A 23 7.60 33.42 -7.40
C THR A 23 7.73 34.80 -8.03
N TRP A 24 6.97 35.09 -9.08
CA TRP A 24 6.92 36.43 -9.70
C TRP A 24 5.88 37.32 -9.01
N LEU A 25 6.30 38.53 -8.65
CA LEU A 25 5.48 39.62 -8.10
C LEU A 25 5.49 40.81 -9.08
N THR A 26 4.29 41.18 -9.53
CA THR A 26 3.73 42.47 -10.02
C THR A 26 4.56 43.50 -10.79
N LEU A 27 3.97 44.06 -11.86
CA LEU A 27 4.13 45.46 -12.24
C LEU A 27 2.85 46.07 -12.86
N LEU A 28 2.60 47.31 -12.47
CA LEU A 28 1.44 48.18 -12.69
C LEU A 28 1.22 48.63 -14.15
N GLY A 29 -0.05 48.96 -14.46
CA GLY A 29 -0.43 49.87 -15.53
C GLY A 29 -1.80 50.51 -15.27
N LEU A 30 -1.81 51.81 -14.92
CA LEU A 30 -3.00 52.66 -14.79
C LEU A 30 -3.70 52.87 -16.15
N CYS A 31 -5.04 52.85 -16.17
CA CYS A 31 -5.86 53.76 -16.96
C CYS A 31 -7.27 53.92 -16.33
N VAL A 32 -7.75 55.16 -16.36
CA VAL A 32 -8.91 55.73 -15.66
C VAL A 32 -10.22 55.41 -16.38
N GLY A 33 -11.32 55.14 -15.66
CA GLY A 33 -12.67 55.19 -16.24
C GLY A 33 -13.80 54.54 -15.44
N VAL A 34 -14.44 55.33 -14.55
CA VAL A 34 -15.88 55.34 -14.19
C VAL A 34 -16.59 54.02 -13.82
N GLY A 35 -16.75 53.81 -12.50
CA GLY A 35 -18.02 53.52 -11.82
C GLY A 35 -18.80 52.23 -12.14
N LEU A 36 -18.64 51.21 -11.29
CA LEU A 36 -19.74 50.50 -10.61
C LEU A 36 -19.16 49.59 -9.51
N LEU A 37 -19.77 49.60 -8.32
CA LEU A 37 -19.38 48.83 -7.14
C LEU A 37 -19.42 47.31 -7.38
N ALA A 38 -18.27 46.66 -7.33
CA ALA A 38 -18.16 45.21 -7.11
C ALA A 38 -17.08 44.96 -6.06
N ALA A 39 -17.46 44.31 -4.95
CA ALA A 39 -16.54 43.95 -3.89
C ALA A 39 -15.41 43.05 -4.41
N PRO A 40 -14.17 43.20 -3.94
CA PRO A 40 -13.09 42.32 -4.35
C PRO A 40 -13.33 40.88 -3.88
N PRO A 41 -12.91 39.85 -4.64
CA PRO A 41 -12.94 38.48 -4.16
C PRO A 41 -12.04 38.38 -2.93
N ARG A 42 -12.60 37.89 -1.83
CA ARG A 42 -11.84 37.48 -0.64
C ARG A 42 -10.85 36.40 -1.06
N VAL A 43 -9.57 36.76 -1.13
CA VAL A 43 -8.49 35.80 -1.18
C VAL A 43 -8.48 35.09 0.18
N PHE A 44 -8.95 33.85 0.21
CA PHE A 44 -8.69 32.96 1.34
C PHE A 44 -7.20 32.62 1.31
N ALA A 45 -6.39 33.43 1.99
CA ALA A 45 -5.08 33.02 2.45
C ALA A 45 -5.31 32.02 3.58
N ALA A 46 -5.20 30.73 3.27
CA ALA A 46 -5.11 29.70 4.30
C ALA A 46 -3.73 29.81 4.96
N GLU A 47 -3.63 30.63 6.00
CA GLU A 47 -2.55 30.55 6.97
C GLU A 47 -2.62 29.16 7.63
N ARG A 48 -1.75 28.23 7.22
CA ARG A 48 -1.53 27.01 7.99
C ARG A 48 -0.54 27.34 9.09
N GLY A 49 -1.06 27.42 10.31
CA GLY A 49 -0.26 27.45 11.52
C GLY A 49 0.63 26.21 11.60
N ALA A 50 1.81 26.40 12.19
CA ALA A 50 2.69 25.33 12.59
C ALA A 50 2.02 24.54 13.74
N GLY A 51 1.33 23.46 13.39
CA GLY A 51 0.68 22.55 14.33
C GLY A 51 0.00 21.42 13.56
N GLU A 52 0.36 20.19 13.87
CA GLU A 52 -0.07 18.92 13.25
C GLU A 52 0.43 18.67 11.82
N ARG A 53 1.38 17.74 11.69
CA ARG A 53 1.64 17.06 10.41
C ARG A 53 0.33 16.37 10.01
N SER A 54 -0.38 16.96 9.04
CA SER A 54 -1.59 16.38 8.49
C SER A 54 -1.27 14.96 7.99
N ALA A 55 -2.21 14.03 8.14
CA ALA A 55 -2.18 12.73 7.48
C ALA A 55 -1.96 12.83 5.94
N LEU A 56 -1.97 14.03 5.36
CA LEU A 56 -1.56 14.30 3.99
C LEU A 56 -0.03 14.27 3.74
N ASP A 57 0.81 14.14 4.77
CA ASP A 57 2.24 13.81 4.62
C ASP A 57 2.47 12.30 4.37
N LEU A 58 1.39 11.52 4.12
CA LEU A 58 1.43 10.12 3.70
C LEU A 58 1.99 9.96 2.26
N PHE A 59 3.24 10.39 2.05
CA PHE A 59 4.00 9.96 0.88
C PHE A 59 4.41 8.49 1.07
N PRO A 60 4.26 7.61 0.05
CA PRO A 60 3.78 7.85 -1.31
C PRO A 60 2.34 7.36 -1.58
N ILE A 61 1.47 7.15 -0.58
CA ILE A 61 0.18 6.45 -0.76
C ILE A 61 -0.70 7.03 -1.89
N PRO A 62 -0.90 8.36 -2.00
CA PRO A 62 -1.69 8.92 -3.10
C PRO A 62 -1.15 8.58 -4.50
N LEU A 63 0.16 8.34 -4.64
CA LEU A 63 0.78 7.94 -5.92
C LEU A 63 0.40 6.50 -6.33
N PHE A 64 -0.05 5.70 -5.38
CA PHE A 64 -0.53 4.33 -5.58
C PHE A 64 -2.05 4.21 -5.45
N SER A 65 -2.78 5.32 -5.55
CA SER A 65 -4.25 5.31 -5.48
C SER A 65 -4.86 4.40 -6.56
N GLY A 66 -5.73 3.49 -6.15
CA GLY A 66 -6.35 2.50 -7.04
C GLY A 66 -5.40 1.35 -7.44
N ARG A 67 -4.24 1.24 -6.79
CA ARG A 67 -3.18 0.26 -7.06
C ARG A 67 -2.85 -0.62 -5.85
N ILE A 68 -3.60 -0.49 -4.77
CA ILE A 68 -3.50 -1.36 -3.60
C ILE A 68 -4.74 -2.24 -3.60
N ALA A 69 -4.59 -3.55 -3.75
CA ALA A 69 -5.70 -4.48 -3.71
C ALA A 69 -6.07 -4.84 -2.26
N VAL A 70 -7.35 -5.00 -1.96
CA VAL A 70 -7.84 -5.68 -0.75
C VAL A 70 -8.45 -7.00 -1.19
N LEU A 71 -7.95 -8.11 -0.64
CA LEU A 71 -8.43 -9.44 -0.97
C LEU A 71 -9.86 -9.66 -0.44
N PRO A 72 -10.71 -10.44 -1.13
CA PRO A 72 -12.05 -10.75 -0.66
C PRO A 72 -12.01 -11.64 0.58
N ASP A 73 -12.97 -11.44 1.49
CA ASP A 73 -13.13 -12.20 2.73
C ASP A 73 -14.42 -13.04 2.68
N PRO A 74 -14.34 -14.38 2.73
CA PRO A 74 -15.54 -15.22 2.77
C PRO A 74 -16.44 -14.97 3.99
N ALA A 75 -15.88 -14.48 5.10
CA ALA A 75 -16.63 -14.22 6.33
C ALA A 75 -17.37 -12.87 6.31
N HIS A 76 -17.00 -11.96 5.40
CA HIS A 76 -17.56 -10.62 5.30
C HIS A 76 -17.89 -10.25 3.86
N THR A 77 -19.19 -10.20 3.55
CA THR A 77 -19.68 -9.77 2.23
C THR A 77 -19.42 -8.29 1.95
N ASP A 78 -19.32 -7.46 2.99
CA ASP A 78 -18.95 -6.04 2.90
C ASP A 78 -17.75 -5.72 3.79
N LEU A 79 -16.55 -5.96 3.25
CA LEU A 79 -15.28 -5.66 3.91
C LEU A 79 -15.12 -4.17 4.28
N LYS A 80 -15.83 -3.24 3.62
CA LYS A 80 -15.76 -1.82 3.98
C LYS A 80 -16.38 -1.55 5.34
N ARG A 81 -17.40 -2.33 5.71
CA ARG A 81 -18.06 -2.25 7.02
C ARG A 81 -17.36 -3.03 8.11
N SER A 82 -16.41 -3.92 7.75
CA SER A 82 -15.57 -4.58 8.73
C SER A 82 -14.77 -3.55 9.53
N ARG A 83 -14.29 -3.94 10.71
CA ARG A 83 -13.41 -3.08 11.51
C ARG A 83 -12.23 -2.55 10.70
N MET A 84 -11.59 -3.41 9.91
CA MET A 84 -10.43 -2.99 9.11
C MET A 84 -10.80 -2.06 7.95
N GLY A 85 -11.98 -2.24 7.37
CA GLY A 85 -12.55 -1.28 6.43
C GLY A 85 -12.77 0.10 7.06
N GLN A 86 -13.30 0.14 8.29
CA GLN A 86 -13.48 1.38 9.05
C GLN A 86 -12.14 2.02 9.42
N THR A 87 -11.11 1.25 9.77
CA THR A 87 -9.75 1.78 10.00
C THR A 87 -9.17 2.39 8.72
N LEU A 88 -9.31 1.71 7.57
CA LEU A 88 -8.91 2.28 6.28
C LEU A 88 -9.65 3.58 5.97
N GLN A 89 -10.93 3.65 6.28
CA GLN A 89 -11.72 4.87 6.11
C GLN A 89 -11.25 6.00 7.05
N ALA A 90 -11.03 5.71 8.33
CA ALA A 90 -10.57 6.67 9.33
C ALA A 90 -9.19 7.26 9.00
N LEU A 91 -8.34 6.49 8.30
CA LEU A 91 -7.03 6.92 7.82
C LEU A 91 -7.07 7.53 6.40
N ASP A 92 -8.26 7.71 5.83
CA ASP A 92 -8.45 8.25 4.47
C ASP A 92 -7.75 7.40 3.38
N LEU A 93 -7.58 6.10 3.67
CA LEU A 93 -6.96 5.09 2.80
C LEU A 93 -7.98 4.34 1.93
N GLU A 94 -9.26 4.34 2.32
CA GLU A 94 -10.32 3.61 1.59
C GLU A 94 -10.38 4.01 0.10
N ARG A 95 -10.23 5.30 -0.20
CA ARG A 95 -10.23 5.82 -1.59
C ARG A 95 -9.01 5.39 -2.43
N HIS A 96 -7.97 4.87 -1.77
CA HIS A 96 -6.72 4.48 -2.39
C HIS A 96 -6.65 2.97 -2.66
N VAL A 97 -7.55 2.18 -2.09
CA VAL A 97 -7.59 0.72 -2.27
C VAL A 97 -8.68 0.27 -3.25
N VAL A 98 -8.52 -0.93 -3.79
CA VAL A 98 -9.51 -1.61 -4.63
C VAL A 98 -9.89 -2.93 -3.96
N TYR A 99 -11.13 -3.03 -3.50
CA TYR A 99 -11.69 -4.28 -2.98
C TYR A 99 -11.97 -5.22 -4.15
N LEU A 100 -11.29 -6.36 -4.18
CA LEU A 100 -11.47 -7.36 -5.23
C LEU A 100 -12.68 -8.25 -4.94
N THR A 101 -13.37 -8.68 -5.98
CA THR A 101 -14.29 -9.83 -5.90
C THR A 101 -13.51 -11.15 -5.93
N PRO A 102 -14.12 -12.29 -5.53
CA PRO A 102 -13.49 -13.60 -5.69
C PRO A 102 -13.08 -13.88 -7.14
N ASP A 103 -13.92 -13.56 -8.12
CA ASP A 103 -13.59 -13.69 -9.55
C ASP A 103 -12.39 -12.86 -9.97
N GLN A 104 -12.27 -11.64 -9.44
CA GLN A 104 -11.15 -10.74 -9.73
C GLN A 104 -9.84 -11.21 -9.09
N LEU A 105 -9.90 -11.90 -7.94
CA LEU A 105 -8.73 -12.50 -7.28
C LEU A 105 -8.06 -13.55 -8.17
N VAL A 106 -8.85 -14.41 -8.82
CA VAL A 106 -8.31 -15.54 -9.61
C VAL A 106 -8.02 -15.18 -11.06
N ASP A 107 -8.57 -14.06 -11.56
CA ASP A 107 -8.31 -13.55 -12.90
C ASP A 107 -6.88 -12.97 -13.05
N PRO A 108 -6.00 -13.57 -13.87
CA PRO A 108 -4.61 -13.10 -14.04
C PRO A 108 -4.50 -11.73 -14.73
N GLU A 109 -5.49 -11.31 -15.51
CA GLU A 109 -5.51 -9.98 -16.15
C GLU A 109 -5.94 -8.88 -15.16
N MET A 110 -6.56 -9.29 -14.05
CA MET A 110 -6.99 -8.39 -12.98
C MET A 110 -6.00 -8.39 -11.81
N PHE A 111 -5.71 -9.55 -11.22
CA PHE A 111 -4.86 -9.66 -10.05
C PHE A 111 -3.43 -10.07 -10.41
N HIS A 112 -2.58 -9.05 -10.58
CA HIS A 112 -1.15 -9.20 -10.84
C HIS A 112 -0.35 -7.96 -10.35
N PRO A 113 0.96 -8.08 -10.06
CA PRO A 113 1.74 -7.02 -9.42
C PRO A 113 1.90 -5.74 -10.25
N ARG A 114 1.85 -5.82 -11.58
CA ARG A 114 1.90 -4.60 -12.44
C ARG A 114 0.63 -3.75 -12.31
N ARG A 115 -0.50 -4.35 -11.93
CA ARG A 115 -1.75 -3.63 -11.67
C ARG A 115 -1.88 -3.26 -10.20
N PHE A 116 -1.58 -4.21 -9.31
CA PHE A 116 -1.64 -4.05 -7.87
C PHE A 116 -0.29 -4.42 -7.24
N PRO A 117 0.71 -3.53 -7.16
CA PRO A 117 2.01 -3.87 -6.59
C PRO A 117 1.95 -4.23 -5.10
N VAL A 118 0.88 -3.84 -4.40
CA VAL A 118 0.58 -4.23 -3.01
C VAL A 118 -0.83 -4.83 -2.92
N ALA A 119 -0.97 -5.89 -2.14
CA ALA A 119 -2.23 -6.53 -1.80
C ALA A 119 -2.36 -6.69 -0.27
N LEU A 120 -3.55 -6.44 0.25
CA LEU A 120 -3.89 -6.51 1.67
C LEU A 120 -4.80 -7.70 1.93
N HIS A 121 -4.34 -8.65 2.73
CA HIS A 121 -5.18 -9.69 3.31
C HIS A 121 -5.67 -9.21 4.68
N LEU A 122 -6.90 -8.71 4.70
CA LEU A 122 -7.57 -8.18 5.91
C LEU A 122 -8.61 -9.17 6.46
N CYS A 123 -8.52 -10.44 6.08
CA CYS A 123 -9.48 -11.47 6.46
C CYS A 123 -9.14 -12.05 7.85
N GLY A 124 -10.06 -12.85 8.40
CA GLY A 124 -9.81 -13.57 9.64
C GLY A 124 -8.95 -14.81 9.41
N GLU A 125 -9.48 -15.96 9.78
CA GLU A 125 -8.83 -17.25 9.53
C GLU A 125 -9.21 -17.86 8.18
N MET A 126 -10.22 -17.28 7.52
CA MET A 126 -10.80 -17.72 6.25
C MET A 126 -10.22 -16.96 5.06
N TYR A 127 -10.21 -17.60 3.90
CA TYR A 127 -9.90 -16.98 2.61
C TYR A 127 -10.55 -17.76 1.46
N TRP A 128 -10.62 -17.14 0.28
CA TRP A 128 -11.04 -17.82 -0.94
C TRP A 128 -9.90 -18.71 -1.47
N GLN A 129 -9.97 -20.01 -1.17
CA GLN A 129 -9.05 -20.98 -1.73
C GLN A 129 -9.48 -21.41 -3.12
N THR A 130 -10.79 -21.59 -3.31
CA THR A 130 -11.40 -22.04 -4.56
C THR A 130 -12.51 -21.07 -4.98
N VAL A 131 -12.43 -20.55 -6.20
CA VAL A 131 -13.44 -19.67 -6.80
C VAL A 131 -14.08 -20.34 -8.01
N ARG A 132 -13.27 -20.73 -9.00
CA ARG A 132 -13.72 -21.37 -10.25
C ARG A 132 -13.21 -22.80 -10.35
N GLU A 133 -11.93 -23.00 -10.05
CA GLU A 133 -11.25 -24.29 -10.09
C GLU A 133 -10.63 -24.60 -8.73
N PRO A 134 -10.50 -25.89 -8.35
CA PRO A 134 -9.88 -26.26 -7.08
C PRO A 134 -8.52 -25.58 -6.88
N GLU A 135 -8.36 -24.89 -5.75
CA GLU A 135 -7.12 -24.20 -5.35
C GLU A 135 -6.67 -23.05 -6.28
N ASP A 136 -7.54 -22.50 -7.13
CA ASP A 136 -7.21 -21.35 -7.99
C ASP A 136 -6.88 -20.06 -7.21
N GLY A 137 -7.42 -19.89 -6.01
CA GLY A 137 -7.03 -18.85 -5.06
C GLY A 137 -5.61 -19.03 -4.53
N ASP A 138 -5.22 -20.27 -4.19
CA ASP A 138 -3.83 -20.60 -3.83
C ASP A 138 -2.88 -20.31 -4.99
N ALA A 139 -3.27 -20.73 -6.21
CA ALA A 139 -2.50 -20.49 -7.42
C ALA A 139 -2.33 -18.99 -7.70
N ALA A 140 -3.38 -18.19 -7.52
CA ALA A 140 -3.36 -16.75 -7.72
C ALA A 140 -2.40 -16.03 -6.75
N LEU A 141 -2.43 -16.37 -5.46
CA LEU A 141 -1.54 -15.77 -4.45
C LEU A 141 -0.07 -16.19 -4.67
N ARG A 142 0.18 -17.45 -5.03
CA ARG A 142 1.53 -17.93 -5.37
C ARG A 142 2.08 -17.22 -6.61
N ARG A 143 1.27 -17.09 -7.67
CA ARG A 143 1.63 -16.34 -8.88
C ARG A 143 1.96 -14.89 -8.54
N TYR A 144 1.09 -14.23 -7.78
CA TYR A 144 1.26 -12.84 -7.37
C TYR A 144 2.62 -12.60 -6.67
N LEU A 145 2.98 -13.45 -5.71
CA LEU A 145 4.28 -13.38 -5.03
C LEU A 145 5.45 -13.70 -5.96
N ALA A 146 5.32 -14.73 -6.82
CA ALA A 146 6.36 -15.12 -7.76
C ALA A 146 6.65 -14.03 -8.83
N GLU A 147 5.66 -13.19 -9.15
CA GLU A 147 5.78 -12.08 -10.09
C GLU A 147 6.27 -10.76 -9.45
N GLY A 148 6.65 -10.78 -8.16
CA GLY A 148 7.17 -9.60 -7.46
C GLY A 148 6.13 -8.80 -6.67
N GLY A 149 4.93 -9.35 -6.47
CA GLY A 149 3.88 -8.74 -5.67
C GLY A 149 4.22 -8.68 -4.18
N ARG A 150 3.60 -7.73 -3.47
CA ARG A 150 3.79 -7.54 -2.03
C ARG A 150 2.48 -7.81 -1.29
N LEU A 151 2.44 -8.89 -0.52
CA LEU A 151 1.26 -9.30 0.25
C LEU A 151 1.41 -8.91 1.72
N LEU A 152 0.52 -8.06 2.23
CA LEU A 152 0.46 -7.71 3.66
C LEU A 152 -0.67 -8.52 4.30
N VAL A 153 -0.29 -9.45 5.18
CA VAL A 153 -1.18 -10.31 5.95
C VAL A 153 -1.45 -9.62 7.29
N LEU A 154 -2.59 -8.95 7.37
CA LEU A 154 -3.03 -8.12 8.50
C LEU A 154 -4.38 -8.66 9.00
N PRO A 155 -4.39 -9.87 9.58
CA PRO A 155 -5.63 -10.56 9.86
C PRO A 155 -6.29 -10.04 11.14
N TYR A 156 -7.61 -10.16 11.23
CA TYR A 156 -8.34 -9.94 12.49
C TYR A 156 -8.54 -11.26 13.29
N GLY A 157 -7.98 -12.37 12.81
CA GLY A 157 -7.99 -13.68 13.47
C GLY A 157 -6.58 -14.30 13.54
N PRO A 158 -6.32 -15.24 14.45
CA PRO A 158 -4.94 -15.65 14.75
C PRO A 158 -4.33 -16.62 13.73
N LEU A 159 -5.13 -17.35 12.96
CA LEU A 159 -4.66 -18.32 11.96
C LEU A 159 -5.05 -17.92 10.52
N PRO A 160 -4.41 -16.91 9.91
CA PRO A 160 -4.68 -16.56 8.51
C PRO A 160 -4.45 -17.75 7.58
N PHE A 161 -5.32 -17.89 6.56
CA PHE A 161 -5.30 -18.99 5.58
C PHE A 161 -5.49 -20.40 6.17
N CYS A 162 -6.13 -20.51 7.34
CA CYS A 162 -6.37 -21.82 7.98
C CYS A 162 -7.61 -22.52 7.44
N TYR A 163 -8.66 -21.76 7.14
CA TYR A 163 -9.92 -22.26 6.62
C TYR A 163 -10.19 -21.71 5.21
N ASN A 164 -10.78 -22.53 4.35
CA ASN A 164 -11.25 -22.08 3.05
C ASN A 164 -12.63 -21.40 3.13
N GLU A 165 -13.17 -20.97 2.00
CA GLU A 165 -14.46 -20.30 1.88
C GLU A 165 -15.66 -21.15 2.37
N ARG A 166 -15.48 -22.47 2.49
CA ARG A 166 -16.47 -23.43 3.00
C ARG A 166 -16.23 -23.84 4.45
N HIS A 167 -15.35 -23.14 5.18
CA HIS A 167 -14.91 -23.47 6.54
C HIS A 167 -14.14 -24.81 6.65
N GLY A 168 -13.68 -25.38 5.54
CA GLY A 168 -12.81 -26.55 5.55
C GLY A 168 -11.38 -26.19 5.95
N ALA A 169 -10.76 -26.99 6.82
CA ALA A 169 -9.38 -26.78 7.25
C ALA A 169 -8.38 -27.14 6.13
N VAL A 170 -7.52 -26.19 5.77
CA VAL A 170 -6.60 -26.30 4.62
C VAL A 170 -5.17 -25.86 4.94
N THR A 171 -4.98 -25.03 5.98
CA THR A 171 -3.67 -24.61 6.52
C THR A 171 -2.67 -24.17 5.43
N SER A 172 -3.10 -23.26 4.56
CA SER A 172 -2.39 -22.94 3.31
C SER A 172 -1.29 -21.88 3.46
N ALA A 173 -1.14 -21.25 4.63
CA ALA A 173 -0.10 -20.25 4.90
C ALA A 173 1.30 -20.69 4.44
N GLY A 174 1.67 -21.96 4.66
CA GLY A 174 2.95 -22.51 4.23
C GLY A 174 3.15 -22.54 2.71
N LYS A 175 2.07 -22.65 1.92
CA LYS A 175 2.12 -22.57 0.45
C LYS A 175 2.58 -21.19 -0.05
N PHE A 176 2.47 -20.17 0.79
CA PHE A 176 2.88 -18.79 0.50
C PHE A 176 4.20 -18.40 1.19
N GLY A 177 4.94 -19.36 1.74
CA GLY A 177 6.19 -19.13 2.48
C GLY A 177 5.99 -18.75 3.96
N MET A 178 4.76 -18.55 4.42
CA MET A 178 4.45 -18.18 5.79
C MET A 178 4.36 -19.43 6.68
N ARG A 179 5.49 -19.88 7.22
CA ARG A 179 5.54 -20.99 8.18
C ARG A 179 5.18 -20.50 9.58
N MET A 180 4.00 -20.90 10.05
CA MET A 180 3.49 -20.57 11.37
C MET A 180 3.68 -21.73 12.35
N GLY A 181 3.71 -21.44 13.65
CA GLY A 181 3.44 -22.44 14.70
C GLY A 181 4.61 -22.75 15.65
N ALA A 182 5.85 -22.46 15.29
CA ALA A 182 6.99 -22.68 16.19
C ALA A 182 6.91 -21.72 17.39
N GLY A 183 6.68 -22.25 18.60
CA GLY A 183 6.47 -21.45 19.81
C GLY A 183 5.02 -21.05 20.05
N ALA A 184 4.06 -21.49 19.23
CA ALA A 184 2.64 -21.18 19.39
C ALA A 184 2.05 -21.78 20.67
N PHE A 185 1.06 -21.08 21.24
CA PHE A 185 0.26 -21.57 22.35
C PHE A 185 -1.19 -21.08 22.25
N GLY A 186 -2.13 -21.88 22.76
CA GLY A 186 -3.56 -21.50 22.84
C GLY A 186 -3.79 -20.47 23.94
N ASP A 187 -3.21 -20.72 25.11
CA ASP A 187 -3.24 -19.86 26.27
C ASP A 187 -1.79 -19.56 26.72
N PRO A 188 -1.48 -18.33 27.16
CA PRO A 188 -0.15 -18.00 27.65
C PRO A 188 0.15 -18.84 28.92
N PRO A 189 1.34 -19.43 29.03
CA PRO A 189 1.79 -20.10 30.26
C PRO A 189 1.61 -19.22 31.49
N ALA A 190 0.94 -19.74 32.52
CA ALA A 190 0.52 -18.97 33.70
C ALA A 190 1.69 -18.52 34.59
N ASP A 191 2.83 -19.19 34.50
CA ASP A 191 4.06 -18.92 35.25
C ASP A 191 4.98 -17.91 34.55
N ARG A 192 4.56 -17.32 33.43
CA ARG A 192 5.40 -16.49 32.57
C ARG A 192 4.80 -15.12 32.31
N GLN A 193 5.68 -14.14 32.20
CA GLN A 193 5.35 -12.82 31.68
C GLN A 193 5.90 -12.70 30.27
N PHE A 194 5.10 -12.11 29.39
CA PHE A 194 5.44 -11.99 27.98
C PHE A 194 5.47 -10.52 27.55
N ALA A 195 6.40 -10.19 26.68
CA ALA A 195 6.46 -8.90 26.02
C ALA A 195 7.06 -9.03 24.62
N LEU A 196 6.56 -8.25 23.67
CA LEU A 196 7.18 -8.16 22.35
C LEU A 196 8.30 -7.11 22.38
N ARG A 197 9.43 -7.43 21.76
CA ARG A 197 10.58 -6.54 21.63
C ARG A 197 10.89 -6.28 20.17
N HIS A 198 11.34 -5.07 19.88
CA HIS A 198 11.68 -4.65 18.53
C HIS A 198 13.03 -5.19 18.07
N HIS A 199 13.12 -5.40 16.76
CA HIS A 199 14.40 -5.50 16.07
C HIS A 199 14.83 -4.13 15.56
N ALA A 200 16.13 -3.83 15.58
CA ALA A 200 16.69 -2.50 15.38
C ALA A 200 16.28 -1.78 14.08
N ASP A 201 15.92 -2.54 13.03
CA ASP A 201 15.59 -2.02 11.71
C ASP A 201 14.12 -2.29 11.29
N GLY A 202 13.26 -2.66 12.24
CA GLY A 202 11.84 -2.91 11.97
C GLY A 202 11.08 -1.62 11.67
N PRO A 203 10.20 -1.57 10.66
CA PRO A 203 9.37 -0.39 10.38
C PRO A 203 8.41 -0.05 11.52
N LEU A 204 8.20 -0.97 12.46
CA LEU A 204 7.33 -0.79 13.62
C LEU A 204 7.99 -0.05 14.78
N LEU A 205 9.31 0.19 14.75
CA LEU A 205 10.07 0.80 15.85
C LEU A 205 9.53 2.17 16.27
N SER A 206 9.07 2.97 15.31
CA SER A 206 8.45 4.27 15.58
C SER A 206 6.94 4.21 15.81
N ALA A 207 6.31 3.06 15.56
CA ALA A 207 4.86 2.90 15.57
C ALA A 207 4.31 2.33 16.87
N LEU A 208 5.12 1.56 17.61
CA LEU A 208 4.71 0.85 18.82
C LEU A 208 5.71 1.09 19.96
N PRO A 209 5.27 1.03 21.23
CA PRO A 209 6.19 1.11 22.37
C PRO A 209 7.22 -0.03 22.34
N ASP A 210 8.37 0.16 23.00
CA ASP A 210 9.36 -0.89 23.23
C ASP A 210 9.65 -1.01 24.73
N PRO A 211 9.31 -2.13 25.39
CA PRO A 211 8.61 -3.29 24.84
C PRO A 211 7.12 -3.04 24.59
N VAL A 212 6.51 -3.81 23.68
CA VAL A 212 5.05 -3.90 23.56
C VAL A 212 4.53 -4.92 24.58
N PRO A 213 3.62 -4.56 25.49
CA PRO A 213 3.07 -5.51 26.45
C PRO A 213 2.26 -6.61 25.73
N PHE A 214 2.38 -7.86 26.20
CA PHE A 214 1.47 -8.91 25.76
C PHE A 214 0.06 -8.62 26.28
N PRO A 215 -1.00 -8.79 25.47
CA PRO A 215 -2.35 -8.38 25.85
C PRO A 215 -2.85 -9.15 27.07
N ALA A 216 -3.47 -8.43 28.00
CA ALA A 216 -4.19 -9.05 29.10
C ALA A 216 -5.48 -9.73 28.60
N ARG A 217 -6.04 -10.61 29.42
CA ARG A 217 -7.28 -11.32 29.07
C ARG A 217 -8.42 -10.32 28.84
N GLY A 218 -9.06 -10.42 27.68
CA GLY A 218 -10.17 -9.54 27.30
C GLY A 218 -9.73 -8.27 26.55
N GLU A 219 -8.44 -7.95 26.49
CA GLU A 219 -7.93 -6.83 25.69
C GLU A 219 -7.80 -7.19 24.21
N ALA A 220 -7.32 -8.40 23.92
CA ALA A 220 -7.19 -8.97 22.58
C ALA A 220 -7.13 -10.50 22.63
N ASP A 221 -7.03 -11.15 21.46
CA ASP A 221 -6.81 -12.59 21.37
C ASP A 221 -5.44 -12.96 21.97
N GLN A 222 -5.42 -13.89 22.91
CA GLN A 222 -4.17 -14.33 23.56
C GLN A 222 -3.52 -15.54 22.86
N ARG A 223 -4.17 -16.10 21.83
CA ARG A 223 -3.62 -17.19 21.04
C ARG A 223 -2.41 -16.67 20.26
N TRP A 224 -1.24 -17.13 20.66
CA TRP A 224 0.01 -16.79 20.00
C TRP A 224 0.23 -17.68 18.78
N ARG A 225 0.32 -17.06 17.61
CA ARG A 225 0.53 -17.72 16.31
C ARG A 225 1.71 -17.07 15.58
N PRO A 226 2.93 -17.34 16.02
CA PRO A 226 4.12 -16.73 15.45
C PRO A 226 4.37 -17.23 14.04
N ILE A 227 4.91 -16.35 13.21
CA ILE A 227 5.71 -16.75 12.06
C ILE A 227 7.15 -17.00 12.53
N ASN A 228 7.88 -17.88 11.84
CA ASN A 228 9.28 -18.14 12.13
C ASN A 228 10.15 -18.05 10.87
N GLY A 229 11.46 -17.88 11.09
CA GLY A 229 12.45 -17.69 10.04
C GLY A 229 12.81 -18.92 9.22
N SER A 230 12.00 -19.99 9.26
CA SER A 230 12.24 -21.20 8.45
C SER A 230 11.83 -20.97 6.99
N VAL A 231 12.51 -20.06 6.30
CA VAL A 231 12.30 -19.78 4.87
C VAL A 231 13.32 -20.55 4.01
N ASP A 232 13.15 -20.52 2.68
CA ASP A 232 14.19 -21.03 1.78
C ASP A 232 15.51 -20.25 2.00
N PRO A 233 16.69 -20.88 1.97
CA PRO A 233 17.96 -20.19 2.17
C PRO A 233 18.24 -19.05 1.18
N SER A 234 17.58 -19.04 0.02
CA SER A 234 17.69 -17.98 -0.96
C SER A 234 16.73 -16.80 -0.74
N ASP A 235 15.74 -16.97 0.14
CA ASP A 235 14.85 -15.91 0.59
C ASP A 235 15.44 -15.19 1.82
N ARG A 236 14.97 -13.98 2.08
CA ARG A 236 15.42 -13.18 3.22
C ARG A 236 14.31 -13.04 4.25
N TYR A 237 14.55 -13.55 5.45
CA TYR A 237 13.68 -13.34 6.59
C TYR A 237 14.11 -12.13 7.40
N ARG A 238 13.19 -11.22 7.72
CA ARG A 238 13.43 -10.04 8.55
C ARG A 238 12.43 -10.01 9.71
N PRO A 239 12.83 -10.42 10.92
CA PRO A 239 11.99 -10.27 12.10
C PRO A 239 11.88 -8.77 12.46
N TRP A 240 10.69 -8.35 12.89
CA TRP A 240 10.44 -6.96 13.34
C TRP A 240 10.04 -6.90 14.80
N LEU A 241 9.23 -7.86 15.26
CA LEU A 241 8.79 -7.99 16.65
C LEU A 241 8.84 -9.45 17.08
N SER A 242 9.67 -9.77 18.07
CA SER A 242 9.70 -11.11 18.68
C SER A 242 9.01 -11.10 20.03
N LEU A 243 8.32 -12.19 20.36
CA LEU A 243 7.81 -12.43 21.71
C LEU A 243 8.89 -13.05 22.59
N TYR A 244 9.14 -12.43 23.74
CA TYR A 244 10.03 -12.97 24.77
C TYR A 244 9.28 -13.21 26.07
N ASP A 245 9.70 -14.23 26.80
CA ASP A 245 9.34 -14.37 28.22
C ASP A 245 10.31 -13.61 29.14
N ASP A 246 9.99 -13.63 30.43
CA ASP A 246 10.79 -13.08 31.53
C ASP A 246 12.18 -13.71 31.70
N THR A 247 12.40 -14.90 31.16
CA THR A 247 13.71 -15.56 31.11
C THR A 247 14.52 -15.26 29.85
N GLY A 248 13.96 -14.44 28.94
CA GLY A 248 14.59 -14.08 27.68
C GLY A 248 14.46 -15.14 26.59
N ARG A 249 13.60 -16.16 26.77
CA ARG A 249 13.32 -17.15 25.73
C ARG A 249 12.43 -16.52 24.66
N SER A 250 12.81 -16.69 23.39
CA SER A 250 11.97 -16.29 22.25
C SER A 250 10.92 -17.36 21.93
N TYR A 251 9.73 -16.88 21.56
CA TYR A 251 8.59 -17.69 21.12
C TYR A 251 8.23 -17.43 19.65
N GLY A 252 9.14 -16.83 18.88
CA GLY A 252 8.93 -16.49 17.47
C GLY A 252 8.42 -15.07 17.27
N GLU A 253 7.95 -14.77 16.05
CA GLU A 253 7.72 -13.40 15.60
C GLU A 253 6.24 -13.04 15.49
N GLY A 254 5.88 -11.92 16.11
CA GLY A 254 4.57 -11.29 16.00
C GLY A 254 4.48 -10.32 14.83
N ALA A 255 5.61 -9.89 14.28
CA ALA A 255 5.66 -9.23 12.99
C ALA A 255 6.99 -9.54 12.28
N ALA A 256 6.93 -9.85 10.99
CA ALA A 256 8.10 -10.11 10.18
C ALA A 256 7.80 -9.90 8.69
N ALA A 257 8.86 -9.72 7.90
CA ALA A 257 8.81 -9.76 6.45
C ALA A 257 9.62 -10.93 5.89
N ILE A 258 9.13 -11.49 4.78
CA ILE A 258 9.83 -12.44 3.92
C ILE A 258 10.01 -11.74 2.58
N GLU A 259 11.26 -11.61 2.13
CA GLU A 259 11.60 -11.12 0.79
C GLU A 259 12.04 -12.32 -0.04
N PHE A 260 11.20 -12.69 -1.01
CA PHE A 260 11.46 -13.83 -1.87
C PHE A 260 12.54 -13.49 -2.89
N ARG A 261 13.38 -14.47 -3.25
CA ARG A 261 14.40 -14.31 -4.31
C ARG A 261 13.79 -13.83 -5.64
N ALA A 262 12.57 -14.26 -5.93
CA ALA A 262 11.83 -13.85 -7.14
C ALA A 262 11.41 -12.37 -7.14
N GLY A 263 11.62 -11.64 -6.03
CA GLY A 263 11.30 -10.22 -5.87
C GLY A 263 10.02 -9.94 -5.09
N GLY A 264 9.19 -10.96 -4.85
CA GLY A 264 7.98 -10.83 -4.05
C GLY A 264 8.27 -10.54 -2.58
N ARG A 265 7.28 -9.99 -1.87
CA ARG A 265 7.38 -9.79 -0.41
C ARG A 265 6.10 -10.26 0.28
N LEU A 266 6.26 -10.87 1.44
CA LEU A 266 5.16 -11.14 2.36
C LEU A 266 5.46 -10.47 3.69
N VAL A 267 4.48 -9.75 4.23
CA VAL A 267 4.55 -9.20 5.59
C VAL A 267 3.46 -9.87 6.41
N TYR A 268 3.82 -10.33 7.60
CA TYR A 268 2.89 -10.86 8.59
C TYR A 268 2.86 -9.96 9.81
N VAL A 269 1.65 -9.69 10.32
CA VAL A 269 1.43 -9.07 11.62
C VAL A 269 0.44 -9.91 12.41
N TRP A 270 0.75 -10.19 13.67
CA TRP A 270 -0.12 -10.90 14.58
C TRP A 270 -1.40 -10.10 14.87
N ALA A 271 -2.55 -10.76 14.75
CA ALA A 271 -3.87 -10.13 14.80
C ALA A 271 -4.07 -9.22 16.02
N SER A 272 -3.54 -9.61 17.19
CA SER A 272 -3.75 -8.86 18.43
C SER A 272 -3.07 -7.48 18.44
N LEU A 273 -2.05 -7.27 17.60
CA LEU A 273 -1.45 -5.93 17.38
C LEU A 273 -2.38 -5.00 16.58
N LEU A 274 -3.42 -5.55 15.95
CA LEU A 274 -4.41 -4.83 15.15
C LEU A 274 -5.74 -4.63 15.91
N VAL A 275 -5.83 -5.11 17.16
CA VAL A 275 -7.07 -5.07 17.95
C VAL A 275 -7.27 -3.77 18.72
N ARG A 276 -6.30 -2.89 18.84
CA ARG A 276 -6.49 -1.56 19.43
C ARG A 276 -6.41 -0.50 18.35
N ASP A 277 -7.34 0.45 18.30
CA ASP A 277 -7.43 1.40 17.17
C ASP A 277 -6.19 2.30 17.05
N ASP A 278 -5.63 2.72 18.19
CA ASP A 278 -4.39 3.50 18.28
C ASP A 278 -3.20 2.75 17.67
N GLN A 279 -3.04 1.47 18.01
CA GLN A 279 -1.96 0.62 17.51
C GLN A 279 -2.20 0.20 16.06
N CYS A 280 -3.44 -0.14 15.72
CA CYS A 280 -3.83 -0.64 14.40
C CYS A 280 -3.52 0.39 13.31
N ALA A 281 -3.85 1.66 13.56
CA ALA A 281 -3.53 2.75 12.64
C ALA A 281 -2.02 2.90 12.43
N ALA A 282 -1.24 2.93 13.51
CA ALA A 282 0.21 3.09 13.45
C ALA A 282 0.89 1.91 12.74
N VAL A 283 0.47 0.68 13.05
CA VAL A 283 0.96 -0.55 12.41
C VAL A 283 0.61 -0.55 10.92
N LEU A 284 -0.65 -0.31 10.57
CA LEU A 284 -1.10 -0.29 9.18
C LEU A 284 -0.32 0.74 8.34
N GLN A 285 -0.11 1.94 8.89
CA GLN A 285 0.69 2.98 8.24
C GLN A 285 2.14 2.53 8.05
N ALA A 286 2.79 2.00 9.08
CA ALA A 286 4.19 1.57 9.02
C ALA A 286 4.40 0.41 8.03
N VAL A 287 3.53 -0.60 8.02
CA VAL A 287 3.65 -1.73 7.09
C VAL A 287 3.34 -1.33 5.65
N LEU A 288 2.38 -0.42 5.42
CA LEU A 288 2.13 0.14 4.09
C LEU A 288 3.31 0.98 3.60
N GLN A 289 3.92 1.80 4.47
CA GLN A 289 5.12 2.56 4.11
C GLN A 289 6.27 1.63 3.71
N TYR A 290 6.53 0.57 4.50
CA TYR A 290 7.50 -0.46 4.13
C TYR A 290 7.14 -1.14 2.79
N ALA A 291 5.87 -1.47 2.59
CA ALA A 291 5.38 -2.13 1.38
C ALA A 291 5.41 -1.23 0.15
N LEU A 292 5.40 0.08 0.31
CA LEU A 292 5.51 1.04 -0.80
C LEU A 292 6.94 1.53 -1.01
N ALA A 293 7.80 1.39 -0.01
CA ALA A 293 9.21 1.73 -0.13
C ALA A 293 9.85 0.99 -1.30
N GLU A 294 10.67 1.69 -2.08
CA GLU A 294 11.38 1.15 -3.25
C GLU A 294 10.49 0.77 -4.44
N LEU A 295 9.16 0.92 -4.35
CA LEU A 295 8.32 0.82 -5.54
C LEU A 295 8.44 2.12 -6.35
N THR A 296 8.58 1.96 -7.66
CA THR A 296 8.38 3.09 -8.57
C THR A 296 6.87 3.36 -8.67
N PRO A 297 6.39 4.56 -8.31
CA PRO A 297 4.99 4.88 -8.49
C PRO A 297 4.62 4.78 -9.98
N PRO A 298 3.42 4.30 -10.31
CA PRO A 298 2.98 4.30 -11.69
C PRO A 298 2.95 5.74 -12.23
N PRO A 299 3.19 5.95 -13.53
CA PRO A 299 3.11 7.27 -14.12
C PRO A 299 1.72 7.86 -13.86
N THR A 300 1.68 9.07 -13.29
CA THR A 300 0.44 9.78 -13.01
C THR A 300 -0.30 10.02 -14.32
N ARG A 301 -1.52 9.49 -14.43
CA ARG A 301 -2.42 9.78 -15.56
C ARG A 301 -3.28 10.97 -15.20
N LEU A 302 -3.02 12.10 -15.83
CA LEU A 302 -3.85 13.29 -15.72
C LEU A 302 -4.77 13.36 -16.95
N THR A 303 -6.07 13.35 -16.72
CA THR A 303 -7.06 13.61 -17.77
C THR A 303 -7.48 15.08 -17.68
N CYS A 304 -6.98 15.91 -18.60
CA CYS A 304 -7.46 17.28 -18.74
C CYS A 304 -8.66 17.29 -19.70
N VAL A 305 -9.88 17.40 -19.15
CA VAL A 305 -11.10 17.42 -19.97
C VAL A 305 -11.31 18.78 -20.62
N ARG A 306 -10.89 19.86 -19.96
CA ARG A 306 -10.94 21.24 -20.49
C ARG A 306 -9.78 22.05 -19.93
N THR A 307 -9.15 22.84 -20.79
CA THR A 307 -8.19 23.86 -20.39
C THR A 307 -8.33 25.06 -21.32
N PRO A 308 -8.26 26.31 -20.80
CA PRO A 308 -8.38 27.51 -21.63
C PRO A 308 -7.18 27.72 -22.57
N ALA A 309 -6.06 27.03 -22.32
CA ALA A 309 -4.89 26.99 -23.18
C ALA A 309 -4.30 25.56 -23.20
N PRO A 310 -3.62 25.13 -24.27
CA PRO A 310 -2.94 23.83 -24.29
C PRO A 310 -2.08 23.63 -23.03
N PRO A 311 -2.07 22.43 -22.41
CA PRO A 311 -1.26 22.19 -21.24
C PRO A 311 0.22 22.41 -21.61
N MET A 312 0.92 23.25 -20.85
CA MET A 312 2.37 23.33 -20.94
C MET A 312 2.96 22.06 -20.33
N LEU A 313 3.65 21.27 -21.15
CA LEU A 313 4.41 20.12 -20.70
C LEU A 313 5.79 20.62 -20.26
N ASP A 314 6.02 20.69 -18.95
CA ASP A 314 7.26 21.18 -18.34
C ASP A 314 8.33 20.08 -18.18
N GLY A 315 8.33 19.09 -19.08
CA GLY A 315 9.25 17.94 -19.05
C GLY A 315 9.66 17.45 -20.43
N TRP A 316 10.68 16.57 -20.46
CA TRP A 316 11.15 15.94 -21.69
C TRP A 316 10.29 14.71 -22.00
N LEU A 317 9.46 14.80 -23.03
CA LEU A 317 8.62 13.68 -23.53
C LEU A 317 9.45 12.53 -24.13
N ASP A 318 10.77 12.71 -24.21
CA ASP A 318 11.68 11.74 -24.80
C ASP A 318 12.10 10.62 -23.82
N ASP A 319 11.75 10.73 -22.54
CA ASP A 319 11.99 9.71 -21.52
C ASP A 319 11.31 8.38 -21.90
N ARG A 320 11.96 7.26 -21.58
CA ARG A 320 11.43 5.90 -21.83
C ARG A 320 10.00 5.72 -21.33
N THR A 321 9.64 6.38 -20.23
CA THR A 321 8.31 6.31 -19.61
C THR A 321 7.22 6.87 -20.52
N TRP A 322 7.49 7.96 -21.24
CA TRP A 322 6.54 8.58 -22.17
C TRP A 322 6.41 7.82 -23.49
N ARG A 323 7.51 7.22 -23.99
CA ARG A 323 7.47 6.40 -25.22
C ARG A 323 6.65 5.13 -25.08
N ALA A 324 6.54 4.62 -23.85
CA ALA A 324 5.75 3.42 -23.55
C ALA A 324 4.26 3.74 -23.28
N ALA A 325 3.88 5.01 -23.17
CA ALA A 325 2.48 5.39 -22.98
C ALA A 325 1.69 5.16 -24.29
N PRO A 326 0.50 4.54 -24.23
CA PRO A 326 -0.34 4.40 -25.42
C PRO A 326 -0.74 5.78 -25.96
N PRO A 327 -0.79 5.96 -27.29
CA PRO A 327 -1.17 7.24 -27.88
C PRO A 327 -2.57 7.63 -27.42
N THR A 328 -2.69 8.82 -26.82
CA THR A 328 -3.99 9.41 -26.50
C THR A 328 -4.54 10.15 -27.71
N SER A 329 -5.87 10.19 -27.85
CA SER A 329 -6.52 11.00 -28.86
C SER A 329 -6.03 12.46 -28.79
N PRO A 330 -5.82 13.14 -29.93
CA PRO A 330 -5.40 14.53 -29.94
C PRO A 330 -6.44 15.40 -29.22
N PHE A 331 -5.97 16.47 -28.57
CA PHE A 331 -6.84 17.48 -27.99
C PHE A 331 -7.68 18.10 -29.12
N VAL A 332 -9.00 17.94 -29.06
CA VAL A 332 -9.94 18.63 -29.96
C VAL A 332 -10.33 19.95 -29.32
N ALA A 333 -10.22 21.04 -30.08
CA ALA A 333 -10.66 22.35 -29.60
C ALA A 333 -12.16 22.30 -29.25
N VAL A 334 -12.54 22.92 -28.13
CA VAL A 334 -13.95 23.02 -27.73
C VAL A 334 -14.70 23.78 -28.83
N GLY A 335 -15.58 23.07 -29.55
CA GLY A 335 -16.38 23.63 -30.65
C GLY A 335 -16.05 23.05 -32.03
N GLU A 336 -14.97 22.28 -32.20
CA GLU A 336 -14.76 21.53 -33.44
C GLU A 336 -15.45 20.15 -33.38
N PRO A 337 -16.15 19.74 -34.44
CA PRO A 337 -16.73 18.40 -34.52
C PRO A 337 -15.61 17.36 -34.52
N LEU A 338 -15.77 16.30 -33.73
CA LEU A 338 -14.93 15.11 -33.78
C LEU A 338 -14.93 14.58 -35.22
N ARG A 339 -13.80 14.71 -35.92
CA ARG A 339 -13.63 14.09 -37.23
C ARG A 339 -13.56 12.57 -36.99
N ALA A 340 -14.52 11.87 -37.59
CA ALA A 340 -14.69 10.43 -37.50
C ALA A 340 -13.48 9.66 -38.06
#